data_AF-A0A2S9FKC1-F1
#
_entry.id   AF-A0A2S9FKC1-F1
#
_cell.length_a   1.000
_cell.length_b   1.000
_cell.length_c   1.000
_cell.angle_alpha   90.00
_cell.angle_beta   90.00
_cell.angle_gamma   90.00
#
_symmetry.space_group_name_H-M   'P 1'
#
loop_
_entity.id
_entity.type
_entity.pdbx_description
1 polymer ?
#
loop_
_entity_poly.entity_id
_entity_poly.type
_entity_poly.pdbx_seq_one_letter_code
_entity_poly.pdbx_strand_id
1 'polypeptide(L)'
;GGTAAGADFGSPAAIAMGFFTLAVIIAIERFAPESLRRVSILLGLLVGTLVAVPFGMTNWDHMGDYSWVGVVTPFQFGLPTFEISSIIALLIVAIVIMTETTGDIVAVGEIVDEKITPQRLADGLRADGLGTVIGGVFNTFPYTAFAQNVGLVAITGVRSRHVATVAGVILVL
;
A
#
# COMPACT_ATOMS: atom_id res chain seq x y z
N GLY A 1 16.90 -2.96 10.62
CA GLY A 1 16.67 -1.94 9.58
C GLY A 1 17.94 -1.12 9.41
N GLY A 2 18.15 -0.56 8.21
CA GLY A 2 19.30 0.28 7.88
C GLY A 2 19.63 0.17 6.39
N THR A 3 20.18 1.22 5.78
CA THR A 3 20.83 1.12 4.48
C THR A 3 22.09 0.26 4.61
N ALA A 4 22.39 -0.63 3.67
CA ALA A 4 23.56 -1.53 3.75
C ALA A 4 24.91 -0.80 3.94
N ALA A 5 24.95 0.50 3.64
CA ALA A 5 26.11 1.38 3.81
C ALA A 5 26.05 2.29 5.06
N GLY A 6 25.03 2.20 5.91
CA GLY A 6 24.86 3.05 7.09
C GLY A 6 25.49 2.47 8.36
N ALA A 7 26.03 3.32 9.23
CA ALA A 7 26.63 2.92 10.51
C ALA A 7 25.66 2.17 11.45
N ASP A 8 24.36 2.36 11.25
CA ASP A 8 23.29 1.72 12.04
C ASP A 8 22.76 0.41 11.43
N PHE A 9 23.40 -0.10 10.37
CA PHE A 9 22.96 -1.32 9.70
C PHE A 9 23.04 -2.52 10.65
N GLY A 10 21.88 -3.09 10.97
CA GLY A 10 21.78 -4.22 11.88
C GLY A 10 21.91 -3.85 13.36
N SER A 11 21.69 -2.59 13.74
CA SER A 11 21.72 -2.20 15.16
C SER A 11 20.74 -3.05 15.99
N PRO A 12 21.18 -3.67 17.11
CA PRO A 12 20.33 -4.50 17.94
C PRO A 12 19.09 -3.76 18.45
N ALA A 13 19.21 -2.46 18.72
CA ALA A 13 18.11 -1.59 19.14
C ALA A 13 17.05 -1.44 18.04
N ALA A 14 17.43 -1.20 16.78
CA ALA A 14 16.46 -1.10 15.68
C ALA A 14 15.77 -2.44 15.39
N ILE A 15 16.51 -3.56 15.50
CA ILE A 15 15.94 -4.90 15.38
C ILE A 15 14.93 -5.16 16.50
N ALA A 16 15.31 -4.86 17.75
CA ALA A 16 14.43 -5.02 18.91
C ALA A 16 13.15 -4.18 18.79
N MET A 17 13.25 -2.93 18.30
CA MET A 17 12.08 -2.08 18.03
C MET A 17 11.17 -2.63 16.93
N GLY A 18 11.74 -3.23 15.89
CA GLY A 18 10.97 -3.92 14.85
C GLY A 18 10.19 -5.11 15.41
N PHE A 19 10.85 -5.97 16.20
CA PHE A 19 10.19 -7.10 16.87
C PHE A 19 9.13 -6.64 17.89
N PHE A 20 9.41 -5.58 18.64
CA PHE A 20 8.45 -4.99 19.57
C PHE A 20 7.19 -4.50 18.83
N THR A 21 7.37 -3.75 17.74
CA THR A 21 6.26 -3.26 16.91
C THR A 21 5.43 -4.43 16.36
N LEU A 22 6.09 -5.46 15.84
CA LEU A 22 5.43 -6.68 15.36
C LEU A 22 4.65 -7.39 16.48
N ALA A 23 5.23 -7.52 17.67
CA ALA A 23 4.57 -8.12 18.82
C ALA A 23 3.31 -7.34 19.23
N VAL A 24 3.35 -6.01 19.18
CA VAL A 24 2.19 -5.15 19.43
C VAL A 24 1.10 -5.39 18.38
N ILE A 25 1.45 -5.42 17.09
CA ILE A 25 0.49 -5.71 16.01
C ILE A 25 -0.19 -7.05 16.25
N ILE A 26 0.58 -8.11 16.54
CA ILE A 26 0.06 -9.46 16.82
C ILE A 26 -0.83 -9.45 18.06
N ALA A 27 -0.46 -8.72 19.11
CA ALA A 27 -1.26 -8.61 20.32
C ALA A 27 -2.61 -7.92 20.05
N ILE A 28 -2.63 -6.85 19.26
CA ILE A 28 -3.87 -6.17 18.86
C ILE A 28 -4.73 -7.10 18.01
N GLU A 29 -4.16 -7.77 17.01
CA GLU A 29 -4.87 -8.75 16.18
C GLU A 29 -5.49 -9.89 16.98
N ARG A 30 -4.83 -10.31 18.06
CA ARG A 30 -5.28 -11.46 18.84
C ARG A 30 -6.29 -11.12 19.93
N PHE A 31 -6.14 -9.97 20.59
CA PHE A 31 -6.87 -9.67 21.83
C PHE A 31 -7.85 -8.49 21.72
N ALA A 32 -7.76 -7.67 20.67
CA ALA A 32 -8.60 -6.47 20.54
C ALA A 32 -9.99 -6.77 19.92
N PRO A 33 -11.00 -5.91 20.16
CA PRO A 33 -12.28 -5.97 19.46
C PRO A 33 -12.11 -5.81 17.94
N GLU A 34 -13.09 -6.30 17.17
CA GLU A 34 -13.02 -6.37 15.71
C GLU A 34 -12.76 -5.02 15.03
N SER A 35 -13.26 -3.92 15.60
CA SER A 35 -13.01 -2.56 15.09
C SER A 35 -11.53 -2.16 15.15
N LEU A 36 -10.81 -2.56 16.20
CA LEU A 36 -9.39 -2.24 16.39
C LEU A 36 -8.48 -3.18 15.61
N ARG A 37 -8.91 -4.43 15.40
CA ARG A 37 -8.17 -5.41 14.58
C ARG A 37 -8.00 -4.93 13.14
N ARG A 38 -9.02 -4.31 12.55
CA ARG A 38 -8.96 -3.75 11.18
C ARG A 38 -7.90 -2.65 10.99
N VAL A 39 -7.45 -2.00 12.07
CA VAL A 39 -6.44 -0.94 12.06
C VAL A 39 -5.20 -1.31 12.88
N SER A 40 -5.00 -2.61 13.16
CA SER A 40 -3.95 -3.15 14.03
C SER A 40 -2.53 -2.70 13.62
N ILE A 41 -2.24 -2.74 12.32
CA ILE A 41 -0.95 -2.32 11.76
C ILE A 41 -0.69 -0.84 12.06
N LEU A 42 -1.69 0.03 11.83
CA LEU A 42 -1.57 1.47 12.06
C LEU A 42 -1.36 1.79 13.54
N LEU A 43 -2.12 1.13 14.42
CA LEU A 43 -1.97 1.29 15.86
C LEU A 43 -0.62 0.74 16.37
N GLY A 44 -0.18 -0.39 15.83
CA GLY A 44 1.13 -0.97 16.16
C GLY A 44 2.27 -0.05 15.76
N LEU A 45 2.22 0.53 14.56
CA LEU A 45 3.19 1.54 14.12
C LEU A 45 3.15 2.78 15.00
N LEU A 46 1.97 3.29 15.35
CA LEU A 46 1.82 4.43 16.26
C LEU A 46 2.48 4.15 17.61
N VAL A 47 2.19 3.01 18.23
CA VAL A 47 2.78 2.60 19.51
C VAL A 47 4.29 2.44 19.37
N GLY A 48 4.76 1.76 18.31
CA GLY A 48 6.18 1.60 18.03
C GLY A 48 6.93 2.92 17.92
N THR A 49 6.36 3.89 17.19
CA THR A 49 6.91 5.25 17.06
C THR A 49 6.89 6.00 18.38
N LEU A 50 5.80 5.95 19.15
CA LEU A 50 5.72 6.60 20.47
C LEU A 50 6.75 6.03 21.46
N VAL A 51 6.98 4.72 21.44
CA VAL A 51 8.02 4.09 22.23
C VAL A 51 9.41 4.48 21.74
N ALA A 52 9.62 4.69 20.44
CA ALA A 52 10.91 5.11 19.89
C ALA A 52 11.36 6.52 20.35
N VAL A 53 10.41 7.41 20.67
CA VAL A 53 10.68 8.81 21.08
C VAL A 53 11.60 8.91 22.31
N PRO A 54 11.30 8.29 23.47
CA PRO A 54 12.17 8.38 24.64
C PRO A 54 13.56 7.74 24.44
N PHE A 55 13.71 6.83 23.47
CA PHE A 55 15.01 6.25 23.13
C PHE A 55 15.83 7.10 22.15
N GLY A 56 15.35 8.29 21.76
CA GLY A 56 16.06 9.19 20.85
C GLY A 56 16.19 8.63 19.43
N MET A 57 15.38 7.63 19.07
CA MET A 57 15.43 6.96 17.77
C MET A 57 14.60 7.67 16.69
N THR A 58 14.01 8.82 17.02
CA THR A 58 13.20 9.66 16.13
C THR A 58 13.91 10.97 15.85
N ASN A 59 14.07 11.34 14.58
CA ASN A 59 14.57 12.65 14.17
C ASN A 59 13.38 13.56 13.82
N TRP A 60 13.33 14.75 14.43
CA TRP A 60 12.29 15.76 14.22
C TRP A 60 12.81 17.05 13.58
N ASP A 61 14.08 17.10 13.20
CA ASP A 61 14.80 18.32 12.81
C ASP A 61 14.14 19.05 11.64
N HIS A 62 13.54 18.30 10.69
CA HIS A 62 12.94 18.84 9.47
C HIS A 62 11.41 18.98 9.57
N MET A 63 10.79 18.67 10.72
CA MET A 63 9.33 18.64 10.84
C MET A 63 8.69 20.02 10.56
N GLY A 64 9.42 21.12 10.82
CA GLY A 64 8.96 22.49 10.56
C GLY A 64 9.15 22.99 9.13
N ASP A 65 9.93 22.30 8.30
CA ASP A 65 10.31 22.78 6.96
C ASP A 65 9.30 22.37 5.86
N TYR A 66 8.36 21.49 6.20
CA TYR A 66 7.38 20.97 5.25
C TYR A 66 6.17 21.89 5.09
N SER A 67 5.74 22.08 3.85
CA SER A 67 4.49 22.77 3.54
C SER A 67 3.29 21.92 3.94
N TRP A 68 2.22 22.57 4.41
CA TRP A 68 0.95 21.91 4.79
C TRP A 68 0.28 21.16 3.63
N VAL A 69 0.59 21.54 2.39
CA VAL A 69 0.08 20.90 1.17
C VAL A 69 1.27 20.38 0.36
N GLY A 70 1.28 19.06 0.10
CA GLY A 70 2.21 18.42 -0.81
C GLY A 70 1.58 18.29 -2.20
N VAL A 71 2.22 18.85 -3.23
CA VAL A 71 1.79 18.66 -4.61
C VAL A 71 2.67 17.59 -5.25
N VAL A 72 2.07 16.50 -5.72
CA VAL A 72 2.80 15.46 -6.46
C VAL A 72 3.13 15.99 -7.84
N THR A 73 4.41 16.22 -8.11
CA THR A 73 4.87 16.72 -9.40
C THR A 73 5.16 15.55 -10.35
N PRO A 74 4.68 15.59 -11.61
CA PRO A 74 5.08 14.62 -12.61
C PRO A 74 6.59 14.59 -12.77
N PHE A 75 7.18 13.40 -12.86
CA PHE A 75 8.61 13.20 -13.13
C PHE A 75 9.56 13.91 -12.14
N GLN A 76 9.17 14.00 -10.86
CA GLN A 76 9.96 14.62 -9.79
C GLN A 76 11.38 14.05 -9.69
N PHE A 77 11.57 12.76 -9.98
CA PHE A 77 12.88 12.11 -9.94
C PHE A 77 13.60 12.06 -11.29
N GLY A 78 13.06 12.70 -12.32
CA GLY A 78 13.61 12.74 -13.67
C GLY A 78 12.70 12.11 -14.72
N LEU A 79 13.11 12.24 -15.98
CA LEU A 79 12.40 11.68 -17.12
C LEU A 79 12.52 10.14 -17.16
N PRO A 80 11.53 9.43 -17.74
CA PRO A 80 11.57 7.98 -17.83
C PRO A 80 12.77 7.51 -18.66
N THR A 81 13.57 6.63 -18.07
CA THR A 81 14.70 5.96 -18.72
C THR A 81 14.30 4.55 -19.15
N PHE A 82 14.55 4.20 -20.40
CA PHE A 82 14.16 2.91 -20.97
C PHE A 82 15.35 1.97 -21.01
N GLU A 83 15.55 1.25 -19.91
CA GLU A 83 16.55 0.19 -19.79
C GLU A 83 15.92 -1.18 -20.08
N ILE A 84 16.43 -1.92 -21.05
CA ILE A 84 15.84 -3.18 -21.51
C ILE A 84 15.75 -4.21 -20.38
N SER A 85 16.78 -4.30 -19.54
CA SER A 85 16.82 -5.21 -18.39
C SER A 85 15.70 -4.90 -17.38
N SER A 86 15.51 -3.62 -17.04
CA SER A 86 14.44 -3.16 -16.16
C SER A 86 13.06 -3.37 -16.77
N ILE A 87 12.90 -3.14 -18.08
CA ILE A 87 11.63 -3.38 -18.79
C ILE A 87 11.24 -4.85 -18.71
N ILE A 88 12.17 -5.77 -19.01
CA ILE A 88 11.90 -7.21 -18.94
C ILE A 88 11.52 -7.62 -17.52
N ALA A 89 12.24 -7.13 -16.50
CA ALA A 89 11.92 -7.41 -15.11
C ALA A 89 10.50 -6.92 -14.73
N LEU A 90 10.16 -5.68 -15.12
CA LEU A 90 8.84 -5.10 -14.83
C LEU A 90 7.71 -5.77 -15.63
N LEU A 91 7.97 -6.29 -16.83
CA LEU A 91 6.97 -7.07 -17.58
C LEU A 91 6.62 -8.37 -16.86
N ILE A 92 7.59 -9.05 -16.24
CA ILE A 92 7.32 -10.24 -15.43
C ILE A 92 6.45 -9.88 -14.23
N VAL A 93 6.76 -8.78 -13.53
CA VAL A 93 5.95 -8.26 -12.42
C VAL A 93 4.54 -7.92 -12.89
N ALA A 94 4.39 -7.27 -14.04
CA ALA A 94 3.10 -6.92 -14.62
C ALA A 94 2.23 -8.15 -14.91
N ILE A 95 2.81 -9.27 -15.37
CA ILE A 95 2.06 -10.52 -15.59
C ILE A 95 1.54 -11.09 -14.26
N VAL A 96 2.34 -11.04 -13.19
CA VAL A 96 1.91 -11.47 -11.85
C VAL A 96 0.75 -10.60 -11.36
N ILE A 97 0.89 -9.28 -11.47
CA ILE A 97 -0.14 -8.30 -11.09
C ILE A 97 -1.44 -8.51 -11.89
N MET A 98 -1.35 -8.72 -13.21
CA MET A 98 -2.54 -9.00 -14.04
C MET A 98 -3.24 -10.30 -13.62
N THR A 99 -2.48 -11.32 -13.22
CA THR A 99 -3.04 -12.60 -12.76
C THR A 99 -3.75 -12.42 -11.42
N GLU A 100 -3.15 -11.68 -10.49
CA GLU A 100 -3.74 -11.33 -9.19
C GLU A 100 -5.01 -10.49 -9.37
N THR A 101 -4.93 -9.41 -10.13
CA THR A 101 -6.06 -8.50 -10.42
C THR A 101 -7.21 -9.23 -11.12
N THR A 102 -6.91 -10.20 -11.99
CA THR A 102 -7.95 -11.06 -12.59
C THR A 102 -8.70 -11.87 -11.53
N GLY A 103 -7.96 -12.47 -10.59
CA GLY A 103 -8.55 -13.19 -9.46
C GLY A 103 -9.44 -12.30 -8.60
N ASP A 104 -8.97 -11.09 -8.28
CA ASP A 104 -9.71 -10.12 -7.49
C ASP A 104 -10.99 -9.64 -8.18
N ILE A 105 -10.93 -9.33 -9.48
CA ILE A 105 -12.12 -8.92 -10.26
C ILE A 105 -13.17 -10.03 -10.27
N VAL A 106 -12.75 -11.28 -10.46
CA VAL A 106 -13.67 -12.43 -10.46
C VAL A 106 -14.27 -12.62 -9.06
N ALA A 107 -13.45 -12.59 -8.01
CA ALA A 107 -13.90 -12.75 -6.63
C ALA A 107 -14.89 -11.64 -6.22
N VAL A 108 -14.62 -10.38 -6.55
CA VAL A 108 -15.56 -9.28 -6.32
C VAL A 108 -16.86 -9.50 -7.09
N GLY A 109 -16.78 -9.93 -8.35
CA GLY A 109 -17.95 -10.27 -9.16
C GLY A 109 -18.84 -11.32 -8.51
N GLU A 110 -18.24 -12.39 -7.97
CA GLU A 110 -18.97 -13.42 -7.22
C GLU A 110 -19.60 -12.86 -5.93
N ILE A 111 -18.87 -12.05 -5.16
CA ILE A 111 -19.36 -11.44 -3.91
C ILE A 111 -20.56 -10.50 -4.15
N VAL A 112 -20.55 -9.77 -5.27
CA VAL A 112 -21.59 -8.79 -5.60
C VAL A 112 -22.71 -9.37 -6.49
N ASP A 113 -22.67 -10.69 -6.77
CA ASP A 113 -23.62 -11.41 -7.62
C ASP A 113 -23.66 -10.87 -9.07
N GLU A 114 -22.50 -10.48 -9.61
CA GLU A 114 -22.36 -9.87 -10.93
C GLU A 114 -21.50 -10.73 -11.87
N LYS A 115 -22.04 -11.01 -13.05
CA LYS A 115 -21.33 -11.82 -14.05
C LYS A 115 -20.15 -11.04 -14.66
N ILE A 116 -18.94 -11.55 -14.44
CA ILE A 116 -17.72 -11.04 -15.07
C ILE A 116 -17.59 -11.63 -16.47
N THR A 117 -17.77 -10.78 -17.49
CA THR A 117 -17.56 -11.15 -18.90
C THR A 117 -16.09 -10.90 -19.29
N PRO A 118 -15.60 -11.53 -20.37
CA PRO A 118 -14.26 -11.23 -20.90
C PRO A 118 -14.04 -9.75 -21.19
N GLN A 119 -15.07 -9.03 -21.67
CA GLN A 119 -15.02 -7.59 -21.88
C GLN A 119 -14.82 -6.84 -20.55
N ARG A 120 -15.57 -7.18 -19.50
CA ARG A 120 -15.41 -6.52 -18.19
C ARG A 120 -14.06 -6.78 -17.55
N LEU A 121 -13.54 -8.00 -17.71
CA LEU A 121 -12.20 -8.32 -17.26
C LEU A 121 -11.15 -7.50 -18.03
N ALA A 122 -11.28 -7.40 -19.36
CA ALA A 122 -10.41 -6.58 -20.19
C ALA A 122 -10.49 -5.09 -19.83
N ASP A 123 -11.67 -4.56 -19.55
CA ASP A 123 -11.87 -3.17 -19.12
C ASP A 123 -11.24 -2.90 -17.75
N GLY A 124 -11.37 -3.84 -16.80
CA GLY A 124 -10.72 -3.77 -15.50
C GLY A 124 -9.20 -3.78 -15.59
N LEU A 125 -8.62 -4.70 -16.38
CA LEU A 125 -7.18 -4.77 -16.61
C LEU A 125 -6.64 -3.55 -17.36
N ARG A 126 -7.43 -2.95 -18.26
CA ARG A 126 -7.07 -1.67 -18.92
C ARG A 126 -7.06 -0.52 -17.93
N ALA A 127 -8.02 -0.47 -17.01
CA ALA A 127 -8.04 0.55 -15.96
C ALA A 127 -6.83 0.40 -15.01
N ASP A 128 -6.48 -0.83 -14.64
CA ASP A 128 -5.30 -1.16 -13.82
C ASP A 128 -3.99 -0.74 -14.51
N GLY A 129 -3.83 -1.13 -15.78
CA GLY A 129 -2.67 -0.73 -16.59
C GLY A 129 -2.56 0.78 -16.78
N LEU A 130 -3.68 1.47 -17.04
CA LEU A 130 -3.72 2.93 -17.13
C LEU A 130 -3.34 3.58 -15.79
N GLY A 131 -3.86 3.06 -14.68
CA GLY A 131 -3.49 3.48 -13.33
C GLY A 131 -1.98 3.36 -13.10
N THR A 132 -1.40 2.21 -13.44
CA THR A 132 0.05 2.00 -13.32
C THR A 132 0.86 2.98 -14.17
N VAL A 133 0.44 3.29 -15.40
CA VAL A 133 1.10 4.29 -16.25
C VAL A 133 1.03 5.68 -15.63
N ILE A 134 -0.16 6.10 -15.17
CA ILE A 134 -0.34 7.38 -14.48
C ILE A 134 0.51 7.42 -13.20
N GLY A 135 0.52 6.33 -12.44
CA GLY A 135 1.36 6.15 -11.25
C GLY A 135 2.84 6.37 -11.57
N GLY A 136 3.35 5.77 -12.63
CA GLY A 136 4.73 5.95 -13.09
C GLY A 136 5.06 7.40 -13.43
N VAL A 137 4.14 8.14 -14.07
CA VAL A 137 4.29 9.59 -14.33
C VAL A 137 4.40 10.38 -13.03
N PHE A 138 3.62 10.00 -12.03
CA PHE A 138 3.65 10.59 -10.68
C PHE A 138 4.62 9.85 -9.73
N ASN A 139 5.65 9.20 -10.26
CA ASN A 139 6.77 8.63 -9.52
C ASN A 139 6.44 7.44 -8.60
N THR A 140 5.39 6.70 -8.91
CA THR A 140 4.93 5.52 -8.18
C THR A 140 5.40 4.23 -8.87
N PHE A 141 5.52 3.15 -8.11
CA PHE A 141 5.81 1.80 -8.62
C PHE A 141 4.53 1.11 -9.11
N PRO A 142 4.63 0.04 -9.93
CA PRO A 142 3.47 -0.76 -10.30
C PRO A 142 2.71 -1.22 -9.05
N TYR A 143 1.39 -1.03 -9.06
CA TYR A 143 0.48 -1.42 -7.98
C TYR A 143 -0.65 -2.28 -8.55
N THR A 144 -1.34 -3.00 -7.67
CA THR A 144 -2.39 -3.98 -7.98
C THR A 144 -3.62 -3.73 -7.13
N ALA A 145 -4.74 -4.37 -7.48
CA ALA A 145 -5.92 -4.41 -6.62
C ALA A 145 -5.55 -4.98 -5.23
N PHE A 146 -6.01 -4.32 -4.17
CA PHE A 146 -5.77 -4.78 -2.81
C PHE A 146 -6.76 -5.90 -2.46
N ALA A 147 -6.31 -7.15 -2.48
CA ALA A 147 -7.10 -8.33 -2.12
C ALA A 147 -7.76 -8.22 -0.71
N GLN A 148 -7.16 -7.46 0.21
CA GLN A 148 -7.73 -7.17 1.53
C GLN A 148 -9.07 -6.44 1.42
N ASN A 149 -9.23 -5.54 0.43
CA ASN A 149 -10.47 -4.82 0.20
C ASN A 149 -11.57 -5.75 -0.32
N VAL A 150 -11.21 -6.76 -1.11
CA VAL A 150 -12.15 -7.80 -1.57
C VAL A 150 -12.74 -8.55 -0.37
N GLY A 151 -11.87 -9.00 0.55
CA GLY A 151 -12.30 -9.65 1.79
C GLY A 151 -13.18 -8.75 2.67
N LEU A 152 -12.87 -7.45 2.75
CA LEU A 152 -13.68 -6.50 3.50
C LEU A 152 -15.08 -6.34 2.90
N VAL A 153 -15.21 -6.29 1.57
CA VAL A 153 -16.52 -6.22 0.90
C VAL A 153 -17.35 -7.48 1.18
N ALA A 154 -16.72 -8.66 1.17
CA ALA A 154 -17.40 -9.91 1.50
C ALA A 154 -17.96 -9.93 2.94
N ILE A 155 -17.20 -9.42 3.91
CA ILE A 155 -17.60 -9.42 5.33
C ILE A 155 -18.61 -8.31 5.63
N THR A 156 -18.39 -7.11 5.07
CA THR A 156 -19.23 -5.94 5.37
C THR A 156 -20.52 -5.90 4.56
N GLY A 157 -20.58 -6.60 3.42
CA GLY A 157 -21.71 -6.56 2.50
C GLY A 157 -21.90 -5.21 1.79
N VAL A 158 -20.98 -4.27 1.95
CA VAL A 158 -21.08 -2.93 1.34
C VAL A 158 -20.59 -2.99 -0.11
N ARG A 159 -21.53 -3.15 -1.05
CA ARG A 159 -21.25 -3.33 -2.49
C ARG A 159 -21.16 -2.02 -3.29
N SER A 160 -21.26 -0.86 -2.64
CA SER A 160 -21.32 0.44 -3.33
C SER A 160 -19.94 0.87 -3.84
N ARG A 161 -19.80 1.08 -5.15
CA ARG A 161 -18.59 1.63 -5.78
C ARG A 161 -18.17 2.99 -5.22
N HIS A 162 -19.12 3.76 -4.67
CA HIS A 162 -18.86 5.10 -4.12
C HIS A 162 -17.94 5.05 -2.90
N VAL A 163 -17.94 3.94 -2.14
CA VAL A 163 -17.03 3.78 -1.00
C VAL A 163 -15.59 3.79 -1.46
N ALA A 164 -15.28 3.08 -2.55
CA ALA A 164 -13.95 3.08 -3.15
C ALA A 164 -13.55 4.48 -3.68
N THR A 165 -14.49 5.19 -4.33
CA THR A 165 -14.24 6.56 -4.81
C THR A 165 -13.95 7.52 -3.66
N VAL A 166 -14.74 7.49 -2.58
CA VAL A 166 -14.55 8.36 -1.42
C VAL A 166 -13.24 8.02 -0.70
N ALA A 167 -12.91 6.74 -0.54
CA ALA A 167 -11.62 6.34 0.01
C ALA A 167 -10.44 6.87 -0.84
N GLY A 168 -10.55 6.81 -2.16
CA GLY A 168 -9.55 7.39 -3.06
C GLY A 168 -9.41 8.90 -2.90
N VAL A 169 -10.52 9.64 -2.74
CA VAL A 169 -10.48 11.08 -2.46
C VAL A 169 -9.82 11.37 -1.11
N ILE A 170 -10.13 10.59 -0.07
CA ILE A 170 -9.50 10.72 1.25
C ILE A 170 -7.99 10.50 1.17
N LEU A 171 -7.51 9.57 0.33
CA LEU A 171 -6.08 9.32 0.14
C LEU A 171 -5.36 10.43 -0.63
N VAL A 172 -6.08 11.23 -1.42
CA VAL A 172 -5.53 12.38 -2.15
C VAL A 172 -5.44 13.62 -1.26
N LEU A 173 -6.30 13.74 -0.26
CA LEU A 173 -6.35 14.85 0.70
C LEU A 173 -5.30 14.68 1.81
#